data_AF-A0A6J6QKE4-F1
#
_entry.id   AF-A0A6J6QKE4-F1
#
_cell.length_a   1.000
_cell.length_b   1.000
_cell.length_c   1.000
_cell.angle_alpha   90.00
_cell.angle_beta   90.00
_cell.angle_gamma   90.00
#
_symmetry.space_group_name_H-M   'P 1'
#
loop_
_entity.id
_entity.type
_entity.pdbx_description
1 polymer ?
#
loop_
_entity_poly.entity_id
_entity_poly.type
_entity_poly.pdbx_seq_one_letter_code
_entity_poly.pdbx_strand_id
1 'polypeptide(L)'
;MKLQCVPSGITGPMLLLLVPLEFMSNILVRPVTLALRLFCNMFAGHLLLILFALGGEHLVQMGAGYVPVGILSWVLFILVAFLEVLIQFLQAYVFVLLNAMYIAGALADEH
;
A
#
# COMPACT_ATOMS: atom_id res chain seq x y z
N MET A 1 9.29 16.13 26.35
CA MET A 1 10.66 16.01 25.76
C MET A 1 11.74 15.27 26.58
N LYS A 2 11.47 14.62 27.74
CA LYS A 2 12.53 13.94 28.56
C LYS A 2 12.28 12.45 28.90
N LEU A 3 11.20 11.83 28.43
CA LEU A 3 10.80 10.50 28.92
C LEU A 3 10.77 9.36 27.89
N GLN A 4 11.22 9.57 26.66
CA GLN A 4 11.34 8.48 25.67
C GLN A 4 12.62 8.46 24.84
N CYS A 5 13.54 9.42 25.03
CA CYS A 5 14.83 9.47 24.32
C CYS A 5 15.92 8.54 24.89
N VAL A 6 15.62 7.63 25.81
CA VAL A 6 16.63 6.72 26.36
C VAL A 6 16.01 5.36 26.70
N PRO A 7 15.99 4.37 25.79
CA PRO A 7 16.24 3.00 26.20
C PRO A 7 17.68 2.98 26.73
N SER A 8 17.80 2.81 28.04
CA SER A 8 19.07 2.67 28.76
C SER A 8 19.91 1.55 28.14
N GLY A 9 21.01 1.89 27.46
CA GLY A 9 21.98 0.88 27.03
C GLY A 9 23.07 1.30 26.05
N ILE A 10 22.95 2.40 25.30
CA ILE A 10 23.97 2.76 24.29
C ILE A 10 24.53 4.15 24.55
N THR A 11 25.73 4.15 25.13
CA THR A 11 26.57 5.33 25.36
C THR A 11 27.41 5.59 24.12
N GLY A 12 27.27 6.76 23.49
CA GLY A 12 28.24 7.24 22.48
C GLY A 12 27.70 8.26 21.45
N PRO A 13 28.59 8.83 20.62
CA PRO A 13 28.27 9.76 19.52
C PRO A 13 27.35 9.15 18.43
N MET A 14 27.12 7.85 18.47
CA MET A 14 26.19 7.14 17.60
C MET A 14 24.73 7.54 17.86
N LEU A 15 24.36 7.94 19.09
CA LEU A 15 23.02 8.44 19.40
C LEU A 15 22.73 9.78 18.70
N LEU A 16 23.72 10.66 18.60
CA LEU A 16 23.57 11.97 17.95
C LEU A 16 23.44 11.86 16.42
N LEU A 17 23.97 10.78 15.81
CA LEU A 17 23.78 10.46 14.39
C LEU A 17 22.50 9.65 14.15
N LEU A 18 22.12 8.77 15.08
CA LEU A 18 20.90 7.96 15.00
C LEU A 18 19.63 8.79 15.22
N VAL A 19 19.64 9.81 16.08
CA VAL A 19 18.47 10.67 16.33
C VAL A 19 17.95 11.37 15.06
N PRO A 20 18.75 12.10 14.27
CA PRO A 20 18.27 12.68 13.02
C PRO A 20 17.95 11.62 11.96
N LEU A 21 18.63 10.47 11.96
CA LEU A 21 18.32 9.34 11.08
C LEU A 21 16.96 8.72 11.44
N GLU A 22 16.70 8.40 12.71
CA GLU A 22 15.43 7.87 13.21
C GLU A 22 14.31 8.87 13.04
N PHE A 23 14.56 10.16 13.23
CA PHE A 23 13.56 11.20 12.98
C PHE A 23 13.21 11.26 11.49
N MET A 24 14.20 11.31 10.60
CA MET A 24 14.01 11.25 9.14
C MET A 24 13.38 9.93 8.68
N SER A 25 13.75 8.82 9.30
CA SER A 25 13.26 7.50 8.92
C SER A 25 11.83 7.27 9.43
N ASN A 26 11.54 7.63 10.67
CA ASN A 26 10.21 7.42 11.23
C ASN A 26 9.18 8.41 10.67
N ILE A 27 9.58 9.65 10.32
CA ILE A 27 8.71 10.65 9.68
C ILE A 27 8.48 10.38 8.20
N LEU A 28 9.48 9.85 7.48
CA LEU A 28 9.44 9.75 6.02
C LEU A 28 9.34 8.30 5.53
N VAL A 29 10.15 7.39 6.06
CA VAL A 29 10.18 5.99 5.60
C VAL A 29 8.87 5.26 5.95
N ARG A 30 8.29 5.50 7.13
CA ARG A 30 7.03 4.85 7.56
C ARG A 30 5.83 5.22 6.67
N PRO A 31 5.53 6.51 6.40
CA PRO A 31 4.47 6.87 5.46
C PRO A 31 4.82 6.52 4.00
N VAL A 32 6.09 6.61 3.58
CA VAL A 32 6.50 6.19 2.23
C VAL A 32 6.28 4.69 2.01
N THR A 33 6.60 3.82 2.97
CA THR A 33 6.32 2.38 2.83
C THR A 33 4.82 2.09 2.77
N LEU A 34 4.01 2.87 3.45
CA LEU A 34 2.55 2.75 3.43
C LEU A 34 1.95 3.24 2.10
N ALA A 35 2.48 4.34 1.54
CA ALA A 35 2.12 4.87 0.22
C ALA A 35 2.52 3.88 -0.89
N LEU A 36 3.72 3.31 -0.82
CA LEU A 36 4.16 2.24 -1.73
C LEU A 36 3.26 1.01 -1.65
N ARG A 37 2.75 0.67 -0.47
CA ARG A 37 1.80 -0.44 -0.30
C ARG A 37 0.47 -0.18 -1.00
N LEU A 38 -0.08 1.03 -0.90
CA LEU A 38 -1.29 1.42 -1.64
C LEU A 38 -1.03 1.40 -3.15
N PHE A 39 0.08 2.01 -3.59
CA PHE A 39 0.48 2.04 -4.99
C PHE A 39 0.63 0.64 -5.59
N CYS A 40 1.40 -0.24 -4.93
CA CYS A 40 1.59 -1.61 -5.40
C CYS A 40 0.28 -2.40 -5.43
N ASN A 41 -0.62 -2.23 -4.45
CA ASN A 41 -1.91 -2.91 -4.46
C ASN A 41 -2.82 -2.42 -5.59
N MET A 42 -2.86 -1.12 -5.86
CA MET A 42 -3.62 -0.56 -7.00
C MET A 42 -3.00 -0.94 -8.35
N PHE A 43 -1.68 -0.98 -8.44
CA PHE A 43 -0.97 -1.32 -9.66
C PHE A 43 -1.09 -2.82 -10.00
N ALA A 44 -0.93 -3.69 -9.00
CA ALA A 44 -0.99 -5.14 -9.20
C ALA A 44 -2.38 -5.61 -9.63
N GLY A 45 -3.43 -5.10 -8.99
CA GLY A 45 -4.79 -5.47 -9.37
C GLY A 45 -5.18 -4.88 -10.73
N HIS A 46 -4.77 -3.64 -11.04
CA HIS A 46 -4.96 -3.09 -12.39
C HIS A 46 -4.25 -3.91 -13.48
N LEU A 47 -3.01 -4.37 -13.25
CA LEU A 47 -2.31 -5.29 -14.17
C LEU A 47 -3.04 -6.63 -14.32
N LEU A 48 -3.58 -7.16 -13.22
CA LEU A 48 -4.35 -8.40 -13.23
C LEU A 48 -5.66 -8.25 -14.02
N LEU A 49 -6.34 -7.10 -13.91
CA LEU A 49 -7.52 -6.79 -14.70
C LEU A 49 -7.19 -6.72 -16.19
N ILE A 50 -6.11 -6.05 -16.57
CA ILE A 50 -5.63 -5.99 -17.97
C ILE A 50 -5.32 -7.41 -18.49
N LEU A 51 -4.69 -8.26 -17.66
CA LEU A 51 -4.39 -9.65 -18.02
C LEU A 51 -5.68 -10.45 -18.32
N PHE A 52 -6.71 -10.34 -17.48
CA PHE A 52 -7.96 -11.06 -17.70
C PHE A 52 -8.77 -10.51 -18.89
N ALA A 53 -8.71 -9.20 -19.14
CA ALA A 53 -9.35 -8.57 -20.29
C ALA A 53 -8.70 -8.99 -21.61
N LEU A 54 -7.38 -8.81 -21.74
CA LEU A 54 -6.63 -9.17 -22.94
C LEU A 54 -6.53 -10.69 -23.13
N GLY A 55 -6.30 -11.44 -22.05
CA GLY A 55 -6.26 -12.91 -22.09
C GLY A 55 -7.63 -13.52 -22.41
N GLY A 56 -8.71 -12.93 -21.88
CA GLY A 56 -10.08 -13.32 -22.20
C GLY A 56 -10.43 -13.06 -23.66
N GLU A 57 -10.07 -11.88 -24.20
CA GLU A 57 -10.25 -11.55 -25.62
C GLU A 57 -9.47 -12.50 -26.53
N HIS A 58 -8.20 -12.77 -26.22
CA HIS A 58 -7.38 -13.68 -27.02
C HIS A 58 -7.95 -15.10 -27.06
N LEU A 59 -8.46 -15.61 -25.93
CA LEU A 59 -9.07 -16.94 -25.85
C LEU A 59 -10.36 -17.04 -26.69
N VAL A 60 -11.16 -15.98 -26.75
CA VAL A 60 -12.37 -15.94 -27.59
C VAL A 60 -12.00 -15.93 -29.08
N GLN A 61 -10.94 -15.22 -29.46
CA GLN A 61 -10.49 -15.13 -30.86
C GLN A 61 -9.82 -16.42 -31.37
N MET A 62 -9.29 -17.28 -30.50
CA MET A 62 -8.52 -18.48 -30.88
C MET A 62 -9.38 -19.67 -31.37
N GLY A 63 -10.69 -19.68 -31.11
CA GLY A 63 -11.60 -20.68 -31.69
C GLY A 63 -12.87 -20.98 -30.87
N ALA A 64 -13.91 -21.49 -31.54
CA ALA A 64 -15.26 -21.69 -30.99
C ALA A 64 -15.34 -22.60 -29.74
N GLY A 65 -14.34 -23.47 -29.51
CA GLY A 65 -14.27 -24.33 -28.32
C GLY A 65 -13.87 -23.61 -27.03
N TYR A 66 -13.25 -22.42 -27.12
CA TYR A 66 -12.75 -21.65 -25.98
C TYR A 66 -13.68 -20.50 -25.56
N VAL A 67 -14.78 -20.31 -26.28
CA VAL A 67 -15.82 -19.31 -25.96
C VAL A 67 -16.37 -19.41 -24.52
N PRO A 68 -16.67 -20.60 -23.95
CA PRO A 68 -17.12 -20.68 -22.57
C PRO A 68 -16.03 -20.27 -21.56
N VAL A 69 -14.76 -20.54 -21.88
CA VAL A 69 -13.61 -20.13 -21.05
C VAL A 69 -13.40 -18.62 -21.11
N GLY A 70 -13.61 -18.00 -22.28
CA GLY A 70 -13.58 -16.55 -22.44
C GLY A 70 -14.68 -15.83 -21.64
N ILE A 71 -15.90 -16.36 -21.65
CA ILE A 71 -17.00 -15.82 -20.83
C ILE A 71 -16.69 -15.96 -19.33
N LEU A 72 -16.12 -17.10 -18.92
CA LEU A 72 -15.71 -17.32 -17.53
C LEU A 72 -14.62 -16.34 -17.09
N SER A 73 -13.64 -16.06 -17.96
CA SER A 73 -12.59 -15.04 -17.74
C SER A 73 -13.18 -13.64 -17.51
N TRP A 74 -14.21 -13.26 -18.27
CA TRP A 74 -14.92 -11.98 -18.09
C TRP A 74 -15.72 -11.90 -16.79
N VAL A 75 -16.37 -13.00 -16.38
CA VAL A 75 -17.07 -13.06 -15.09
C VAL A 75 -16.09 -12.94 -13.93
N LEU A 76 -14.94 -13.63 -14.01
CA LEU A 76 -13.88 -13.52 -13.01
C LEU A 76 -13.27 -12.11 -12.97
N PHE A 77 -13.06 -11.48 -14.11
CA PHE A 77 -12.62 -10.08 -14.19
C PHE A 77 -13.55 -9.15 -13.38
N ILE A 78 -14.87 -9.25 -13.58
CA ILE A 78 -15.85 -8.43 -12.87
C ILE A 78 -15.81 -8.71 -11.36
N LEU A 79 -15.75 -9.98 -10.96
CA LEU A 79 -15.72 -10.37 -9.56
C LEU A 79 -14.46 -9.87 -8.85
N VAL A 80 -13.30 -10.04 -9.50
CA VAL A 80 -12.02 -9.59 -8.94
C VAL A 80 -11.92 -8.06 -8.91
N ALA A 81 -12.47 -7.35 -9.91
CA ALA A 81 -12.52 -5.89 -9.92
C ALA A 81 -13.27 -5.33 -8.70
N PHE A 82 -14.41 -5.93 -8.34
CA PHE A 82 -15.16 -5.54 -7.14
C PHE A 82 -14.36 -5.77 -5.86
N LEU A 83 -13.68 -6.92 -5.76
CA LEU A 83 -12.85 -7.26 -4.61
C LEU A 83 -11.64 -6.32 -4.50
N GLU A 84 -11.01 -5.98 -5.61
CA GLU A 84 -9.87 -5.08 -5.65
C GLU A 84 -10.23 -3.68 -5.14
N VAL A 85 -11.33 -3.10 -5.62
CA VAL A 85 -11.82 -1.79 -5.17
C VAL A 85 -12.09 -1.79 -3.66
N LEU A 86 -12.63 -2.88 -3.11
CA LEU A 86 -12.86 -3.01 -1.67
C LEU A 86 -11.54 -3.00 -0.86
N ILE A 87 -10.52 -3.74 -1.33
CA ILE A 87 -9.21 -3.77 -0.69
C ILE A 87 -8.51 -2.41 -0.80
N GLN A 88 -8.60 -1.75 -1.95
CA GLN A 88 -8.03 -0.42 -2.17
C GLN A 88 -8.64 0.60 -1.20
N PHE A 89 -9.96 0.56 -0.99
CA PHE A 89 -10.65 1.44 -0.05
C PHE A 89 -10.15 1.25 1.38
N LEU A 90 -9.99 0.00 1.82
CA LEU A 90 -9.46 -0.32 3.14
C LEU A 90 -8.02 0.19 3.32
N GLN A 91 -7.17 0.04 2.30
CA GLN A 91 -5.79 0.54 2.39
C GLN A 91 -5.68 2.06 2.39
N ALA A 92 -6.51 2.74 1.60
CA ALA A 92 -6.57 4.19 1.63
C ALA A 92 -7.04 4.71 3.00
N TYR A 93 -8.04 4.05 3.61
CA TYR A 93 -8.52 4.38 4.96
C TYR A 93 -7.41 4.25 6.02
N VAL A 94 -6.71 3.11 6.05
CA VAL A 94 -5.61 2.88 7.00
C VAL A 94 -4.49 3.90 6.78
N PHE A 95 -4.19 4.25 5.53
CA PHE A 95 -3.20 5.27 5.19
C PHE A 95 -3.57 6.64 5.74
N VAL A 96 -4.80 7.10 5.50
CA VAL A 96 -5.26 8.41 6.00
C VAL A 96 -5.30 8.44 7.53
N LEU A 97 -5.74 7.36 8.17
CA LEU A 97 -5.78 7.27 9.64
C LEU A 97 -4.38 7.36 10.26
N LEU A 98 -3.39 6.63 9.71
CA LEU A 98 -2.00 6.69 10.18
C LEU A 98 -1.37 8.07 9.94
N ASN A 99 -1.64 8.69 8.79
CA ASN A 99 -1.16 10.05 8.51
C ASN A 99 -1.82 11.07 9.44
N ALA A 100 -3.12 10.97 9.70
CA ALA A 100 -3.83 11.86 10.61
C ALA A 100 -3.28 11.74 12.05
N MET A 101 -3.03 10.52 12.53
CA MET A 101 -2.37 10.30 13.83
C MET A 101 -0.95 10.89 13.86
N TYR A 102 -0.20 10.76 12.76
CA TYR A 102 1.14 11.31 12.66
C TYR A 102 1.13 12.84 12.74
N ILE A 103 0.25 13.48 11.95
CA ILE A 103 0.08 14.94 11.93
C ILE A 103 -0.39 15.44 13.30
N ALA A 104 -1.34 14.76 13.94
CA ALA A 104 -1.81 15.12 15.28
C ALA A 104 -0.71 15.00 16.35
N GLY A 105 0.16 13.97 16.25
CA GLY A 105 1.31 13.81 17.14
C GLY A 105 2.38 14.88 16.94
N ALA A 106 2.64 15.29 15.69
CA ALA A 106 3.58 16.37 15.39
C ALA A 106 3.07 17.74 15.86
N LEU A 107 1.76 18.01 15.77
CA LEU A 107 1.14 19.26 16.24
C LEU A 107 1.14 19.39 17.77
N ALA A 108 1.11 18.26 18.49
CA ALA A 108 1.14 18.23 19.95
C ALA A 108 2.54 18.42 20.56
N ASP A 109 3.62 18.27 19.77
CA ASP A 109 5.00 18.49 20.21
C ASP A 109 5.39 19.99 20.18
N GLU A 110 4.51 20.86 19.65
CA GLU A 110 4.71 22.31 19.57
C GLU A 110 4.23 23.08 20.82
N HIS A 111 3.65 22.39 21.83
CA HIS A 111 3.29 22.96 23.15
C HIS A 111 3.96 22.23 24.32
#